data_AF-A0A147EN16-F1
#
_entry.id   AF-A0A147EN16-F1
#
_cell.length_a   1.000
_cell.length_b   1.000
_cell.length_c   1.000
_cell.angle_alpha   90.00
_cell.angle_beta   90.00
_cell.angle_gamma   90.00
#
_symmetry.space_group_name_H-M   'P 1'
#
loop_
_entity.id
_entity.type
_entity.pdbx_description
1 polymer ?
#
loop_
_entity_poly.entity_id
_entity_poly.type
_entity_poly.pdbx_seq_one_letter_code
_entity_poly.pdbx_strand_id
1 'polypeptide(L)'
;MSDPNTHASDQTPAPRQSEQASAPSYSPDGARQTPQQGQQRPARQADRAGAPQRKLSTFLKVSIILLAGLTVASISLLFIGDFQGKFERVFSTFALFAVFVIFTALDTRREQKSDWYAPVALIANAYILGLLMIVIWMTPYSPYSLLWEIFWKSLFVIVVTRLVILCAQLLLRVGAQHSETVTRFAFVTSVLAVLSGILFTAPVGIDAFELNVPDMYWKIATAILILTALGLSITLLLRWFFGADEREAARAARGARQVGPAPYVAQQSRGRAEQHPQALAQHPAPAQQQPAPAPAPQPAPAQQQQQPAPAPRQGLPPQGQAGGASGLLPWPTFADGRPIPAGPDGQPDFSVPGAPRPPHLQ
;
A
#
# COMPACT_ATOMS: atom_id res chain seq x y z
N MET A 1 -44.16 24.82 -58.33
CA MET A 1 -44.48 25.18 -56.93
C MET A 1 -43.23 24.81 -56.13
N SER A 2 -42.15 25.60 -56.18
CA SER A 2 -41.99 26.96 -55.62
C SER A 2 -42.12 26.91 -54.10
N ASP A 3 -41.20 27.35 -53.25
CA ASP A 3 -39.81 27.81 -53.31
C ASP A 3 -39.24 27.68 -51.87
N PRO A 4 -37.92 27.61 -51.68
CA PRO A 4 -37.19 27.72 -50.41
C PRO A 4 -36.85 29.18 -50.08
N ASN A 5 -36.42 29.50 -48.84
CA ASN A 5 -35.68 30.70 -48.36
C ASN A 5 -36.05 30.98 -46.88
N THR A 6 -35.29 31.63 -45.99
CA THR A 6 -33.94 32.23 -45.94
C THR A 6 -33.73 32.76 -44.52
N HIS A 7 -32.45 32.91 -44.12
CA HIS A 7 -31.81 33.88 -43.19
C HIS A 7 -30.68 33.09 -42.47
N ALA A 8 -29.36 33.15 -42.78
CA ALA A 8 -28.45 34.24 -43.15
C ALA A 8 -28.63 35.45 -42.22
N SER A 9 -27.64 36.00 -41.51
CA SER A 9 -26.18 35.86 -41.47
C SER A 9 -25.71 36.90 -40.44
N ASP A 10 -24.60 36.68 -39.72
CA ASP A 10 -23.76 37.82 -39.31
C ASP A 10 -22.31 37.37 -39.11
N GLN A 11 -21.48 37.85 -40.03
CA GLN A 11 -20.03 37.84 -40.04
C GLN A 11 -19.51 39.16 -39.46
N THR A 12 -18.18 39.22 -39.34
CA THR A 12 -17.29 40.38 -39.56
C THR A 12 -16.78 41.13 -38.29
N PRO A 13 -15.63 41.85 -38.36
CA PRO A 13 -14.32 41.34 -37.87
C PRO A 13 -13.42 42.40 -37.15
N ALA A 14 -12.32 41.96 -36.52
CA ALA A 14 -10.98 42.62 -36.39
C ALA A 14 -10.87 44.12 -35.90
N PRO A 15 -9.70 44.79 -35.85
CA PRO A 15 -8.30 44.44 -35.47
C PRO A 15 -7.68 45.46 -34.45
N ARG A 16 -6.36 45.30 -34.15
CA ARG A 16 -5.28 46.31 -33.87
C ARG A 16 -4.49 46.04 -32.56
N GLN A 17 -3.20 45.66 -32.68
CA GLN A 17 -1.98 46.52 -32.71
C GLN A 17 -1.69 47.14 -31.33
N SER A 18 -0.49 47.29 -30.79
CA SER A 18 0.91 46.93 -31.08
C SER A 18 1.74 47.71 -30.05
N GLU A 19 2.75 47.13 -29.38
CA GLU A 19 3.96 47.79 -28.83
C GLU A 19 4.72 46.75 -27.99
N GLN A 20 5.80 46.12 -28.43
CA GLN A 20 7.12 46.58 -28.91
C GLN A 20 8.07 47.07 -27.80
N ALA A 21 8.91 46.12 -27.36
CA ALA A 21 10.35 46.20 -27.09
C ALA A 21 10.94 47.29 -26.17
N SER A 22 11.75 46.87 -25.18
CA SER A 22 13.23 47.01 -25.19
C SER A 22 13.90 46.71 -23.83
N ALA A 23 14.70 45.64 -23.79
CA ALA A 23 16.11 45.48 -23.34
C ALA A 23 16.66 46.08 -22.00
N PRO A 24 17.79 45.52 -21.48
CA PRO A 24 18.14 45.47 -20.05
C PRO A 24 19.22 46.48 -19.61
N SER A 25 19.47 46.60 -18.30
CA SER A 25 20.65 47.28 -17.76
C SER A 25 21.15 46.62 -16.47
N TYR A 26 22.45 46.41 -16.42
CA TYR A 26 23.25 45.80 -15.35
C TYR A 26 24.07 46.90 -14.63
N SER A 27 24.61 46.55 -13.46
CA SER A 27 25.80 47.11 -12.78
C SER A 27 25.61 48.16 -11.64
N PRO A 28 26.58 48.37 -10.72
CA PRO A 28 26.70 47.67 -9.41
C PRO A 28 27.02 48.60 -8.21
N ASP A 29 27.19 48.00 -7.02
CA ASP A 29 27.96 48.43 -5.82
C ASP A 29 27.89 49.88 -5.27
N GLY A 30 27.64 50.01 -3.96
CA GLY A 30 27.93 51.24 -3.21
C GLY A 30 27.38 51.27 -1.78
N ALA A 31 28.28 51.37 -0.81
CA ALA A 31 28.08 51.13 0.62
C ALA A 31 27.71 52.38 1.47
N ARG A 32 27.39 52.11 2.76
CA ARG A 32 27.41 53.02 3.96
C ARG A 32 26.22 53.98 4.10
N GLN A 33 25.67 54.37 5.26
CA GLN A 33 25.90 54.13 6.70
C GLN A 33 24.66 54.68 7.47
N THR A 34 24.38 54.07 8.64
CA THR A 34 23.57 54.45 9.84
C THR A 34 23.63 55.93 10.31
N PRO A 35 23.00 56.35 11.45
CA PRO A 35 21.79 55.93 12.21
C PRO A 35 20.89 57.12 12.68
N GLN A 36 19.70 56.90 13.22
CA GLN A 36 19.18 57.78 14.29
C GLN A 36 18.24 57.06 15.26
N GLN A 37 18.69 56.99 16.52
CA GLN A 37 17.93 56.63 17.71
C GLN A 37 17.13 57.86 18.19
N GLY A 38 15.93 57.61 18.71
CA GLY A 38 15.15 58.58 19.47
C GLY A 38 13.93 57.94 20.12
N GLN A 39 14.02 57.69 21.42
CA GLN A 39 12.99 57.11 22.30
C GLN A 39 11.70 57.96 22.37
N GLN A 40 10.53 57.29 22.40
CA GLN A 40 9.40 57.64 23.30
C GLN A 40 8.28 56.57 23.21
N ARG A 41 8.12 55.78 24.28
CA ARG A 41 6.84 55.15 24.71
C ARG A 41 6.18 56.12 25.70
N PRO A 42 4.86 56.09 26.01
CA PRO A 42 3.90 55.00 25.81
C PRO A 42 2.48 55.42 25.35
N ALA A 43 1.79 54.57 24.59
CA ALA A 43 0.33 54.54 24.60
C ALA A 43 -0.14 53.08 24.73
N ARG A 44 -0.61 52.74 25.94
CA ARG A 44 -1.47 51.57 26.17
C ARG A 44 -2.77 51.82 25.41
N GLN A 45 -2.85 51.38 24.16
CA GLN A 45 -4.12 51.20 23.47
C GLN A 45 -4.30 49.71 23.20
N ALA A 46 -5.03 49.08 24.12
CA ALA A 46 -5.96 47.99 23.88
C ALA A 46 -5.63 47.05 22.70
N ASP A 47 -4.62 46.20 22.87
CA ASP A 47 -4.65 44.87 22.26
C ASP A 47 -5.75 44.06 22.97
N ARG A 48 -7.01 44.36 22.61
CA ARG A 48 -8.10 43.40 22.81
C ARG A 48 -7.73 42.19 21.98
N ALA A 49 -7.27 41.16 22.70
CA ALA A 49 -7.18 39.79 22.28
C ALA A 49 -8.15 39.46 21.14
N GLY A 50 -7.66 39.54 19.91
CA GLY A 50 -8.22 38.79 18.80
C GLY A 50 -7.94 37.33 19.09
N ALA A 51 -8.77 36.72 19.93
CA ALA A 51 -8.75 35.28 20.13
C ALA A 51 -8.75 34.63 18.73
N PRO A 52 -7.80 33.74 18.42
CA PRO A 52 -7.75 33.12 17.11
C PRO A 52 -9.09 32.46 16.87
N GLN A 53 -9.87 32.97 15.91
CA GLN A 53 -11.11 32.34 15.49
C GLN A 53 -10.74 30.93 15.05
N ARG A 54 -10.99 29.95 15.92
CA ARG A 54 -10.92 28.53 15.58
C ARG A 54 -11.97 28.32 14.51
N LYS A 55 -11.57 28.46 13.24
CA LYS A 55 -12.36 28.03 12.10
C LYS A 55 -12.71 26.58 12.38
N LEU A 56 -14.00 26.33 12.64
CA LEU A 56 -14.51 24.98 12.85
C LEU A 56 -14.09 24.16 11.64
N SER A 57 -13.17 23.21 11.88
CA SER A 57 -12.64 22.33 10.85
C SER A 57 -13.81 21.77 10.06
N THR A 58 -13.71 21.73 8.73
CA THR A 58 -14.74 21.20 7.82
C THR A 58 -15.20 19.81 8.29
N PHE A 59 -14.28 19.04 8.87
CA PHE A 59 -14.55 17.75 9.51
C PHE A 59 -15.58 17.83 10.65
N LEU A 60 -15.51 18.85 11.52
CA LEU A 60 -16.47 19.04 12.60
C LEU A 60 -17.85 19.41 12.07
N LYS A 61 -17.93 20.22 10.99
CA LYS A 61 -19.22 20.57 10.36
C LYS A 61 -19.89 19.35 9.75
N VAL A 62 -19.12 18.53 9.04
CA VAL A 62 -19.62 17.25 8.47
C VAL A 62 -20.05 16.31 9.59
N SER A 63 -19.26 16.18 10.66
CA SER A 63 -19.62 15.35 11.82
C SER A 63 -20.89 15.83 12.52
N ILE A 64 -21.09 17.15 12.66
CA ILE A 64 -22.29 17.73 13.27
C ILE A 64 -23.52 17.47 12.39
N ILE A 65 -23.42 17.68 11.08
CA ILE A 65 -24.53 17.42 10.14
C ILE A 65 -24.90 15.94 10.15
N LEU A 66 -23.91 15.05 10.17
CA LEU A 66 -24.15 13.61 10.18
C LEU A 66 -24.76 13.16 11.50
N LEU A 67 -24.27 13.69 12.63
CA LEU A 67 -24.87 13.42 13.95
C LEU A 67 -26.32 13.91 14.03
N ALA A 68 -26.58 15.12 13.52
CA ALA A 68 -27.94 15.67 13.46
C ALA A 68 -28.87 14.81 12.59
N GLY A 69 -28.41 14.41 11.40
CA GLY A 69 -29.13 13.49 10.52
C GLY A 69 -29.41 12.13 11.19
N LEU A 70 -28.42 11.59 11.90
CA LEU A 70 -28.54 10.34 12.66
C LEU A 70 -29.63 10.44 13.74
N THR A 71 -29.64 11.52 14.52
CA THR A 71 -30.66 11.74 15.54
C THR A 71 -32.05 11.92 14.95
N VAL A 72 -32.21 12.72 13.90
CA VAL A 72 -33.51 12.95 13.27
C VAL A 72 -34.08 11.65 12.73
N ALA A 73 -33.26 10.86 12.04
CA ALA A 73 -33.74 9.60 11.48
C ALA A 73 -33.99 8.52 12.53
N SER A 74 -33.19 8.46 13.61
CA SER A 74 -33.47 7.59 14.75
C SER A 74 -34.82 7.93 15.41
N ILE A 75 -35.17 9.22 15.47
CA ILE A 75 -36.46 9.70 15.97
C ILE A 75 -37.59 9.34 14.97
N SER A 76 -37.40 9.55 13.67
CA SER A 76 -38.39 9.16 12.65
C SER A 76 -38.68 7.65 12.63
N LEU A 77 -37.67 6.82 12.87
CA LEU A 77 -37.81 5.36 12.94
C LEU A 77 -38.67 4.87 14.10
N LEU A 78 -38.60 5.55 15.25
CA LEU A 78 -39.42 5.23 16.43
C LEU A 78 -40.92 5.45 16.18
N PHE A 79 -41.28 6.34 15.25
CA PHE A 79 -42.67 6.72 14.99
C PHE A 79 -43.32 5.99 13.80
N ILE A 80 -42.57 5.25 12.97
CA ILE A 80 -43.04 4.75 11.65
C ILE A 80 -43.06 3.22 11.48
N GLY A 81 -42.39 2.41 12.31
CA GLY A 81 -42.07 1.02 11.95
C GLY A 81 -43.07 -0.07 12.38
N ASP A 82 -43.79 -0.64 11.41
CA ASP A 82 -44.08 -2.09 11.38
C ASP A 82 -42.75 -2.85 11.12
N PHE A 83 -42.45 -3.85 11.96
CA PHE A 83 -41.08 -4.29 12.28
C PHE A 83 -40.50 -5.38 11.37
N GLN A 84 -41.10 -5.67 10.21
CA GLN A 84 -40.47 -6.59 9.25
C GLN A 84 -39.28 -5.93 8.54
N GLY A 85 -38.09 -6.00 9.15
CA GLY A 85 -36.77 -5.76 8.51
C GLY A 85 -36.41 -4.33 8.11
N LYS A 86 -37.38 -3.41 8.06
CA LYS A 86 -37.15 -2.01 7.67
C LYS A 86 -36.22 -1.28 8.65
N PHE A 87 -36.35 -1.55 9.95
CA PHE A 87 -35.49 -0.95 10.98
C PHE A 87 -34.01 -1.31 10.78
N GLU A 88 -33.71 -2.59 10.58
CA GLU A 88 -32.33 -3.08 10.43
C GLU A 88 -31.65 -2.50 9.18
N ARG A 89 -32.36 -2.41 8.06
CA ARG A 89 -31.81 -1.83 6.82
C ARG A 89 -31.50 -0.34 6.97
N VAL A 90 -32.40 0.41 7.59
CA VAL A 90 -32.20 1.84 7.81
C VAL A 90 -31.07 2.07 8.82
N PHE A 91 -31.01 1.31 9.91
CA PHE A 91 -29.90 1.36 10.87
C PHE A 91 -28.56 1.05 10.19
N SER A 92 -28.49 0.00 9.36
CA SER A 92 -27.29 -0.36 8.59
C SER A 92 -26.89 0.74 7.60
N THR A 93 -27.85 1.42 6.98
CA THR A 93 -27.58 2.58 6.11
C THR A 93 -26.95 3.74 6.90
N PHE A 94 -27.42 3.99 8.13
CA PHE A 94 -26.81 4.97 9.02
C PHE A 94 -25.40 4.58 9.44
N ALA A 95 -25.20 3.32 9.83
CA ALA A 95 -23.88 2.80 10.16
C ALA A 95 -22.92 2.93 8.96
N LEU A 96 -23.40 2.63 7.74
CA LEU A 96 -22.64 2.82 6.50
C LEU A 96 -22.19 4.26 6.31
N PHE A 97 -23.08 5.25 6.49
CA PHE A 97 -22.72 6.66 6.39
C PHE A 97 -21.72 7.10 7.47
N ALA A 98 -21.88 6.62 8.70
CA ALA A 98 -20.93 6.91 9.78
C ALA A 98 -19.53 6.37 9.45
N VAL A 99 -19.44 5.11 9.01
CA VAL A 99 -18.18 4.48 8.57
C VAL A 99 -17.59 5.22 7.37
N PHE A 100 -18.41 5.60 6.39
CA PHE A 100 -17.99 6.38 5.23
C PHE A 100 -17.37 7.73 5.63
N VAL A 101 -17.94 8.44 6.60
CA VAL A 101 -17.34 9.70 7.08
C VAL A 101 -16.06 9.49 7.88
N ILE A 102 -15.98 8.43 8.70
CA ILE A 102 -14.72 8.06 9.37
C ILE A 102 -13.63 7.81 8.33
N PHE A 103 -13.95 7.03 7.28
CA PHE A 103 -13.04 6.74 6.19
C PHE A 103 -12.65 7.95 5.36
N THR A 104 -13.60 8.79 4.98
CA THR A 104 -13.33 10.04 4.28
C THR A 104 -12.40 10.92 5.11
N ALA A 105 -12.60 11.00 6.43
CA ALA A 105 -11.74 11.78 7.31
C ALA A 105 -10.33 11.19 7.48
N LEU A 106 -10.20 9.86 7.55
CA LEU A 106 -8.91 9.18 7.54
C LEU A 106 -8.17 9.41 6.21
N ASP A 107 -8.90 9.40 5.10
CA ASP A 107 -8.36 9.65 3.77
C ASP A 107 -7.91 11.11 3.61
N THR A 108 -8.68 12.09 4.08
CA THR A 108 -8.25 13.52 4.09
C THR A 108 -6.97 13.74 4.89
N ARG A 109 -6.76 13.00 5.99
CA ARG A 109 -5.48 13.06 6.73
C ARG A 109 -4.31 12.48 5.93
N ARG A 110 -4.56 11.50 5.05
CA ARG A 110 -3.56 10.91 4.16
C ARG A 110 -3.29 11.77 2.92
N GLU A 111 -4.31 12.44 2.39
CA GLU A 111 -4.22 13.36 1.24
C GLU A 111 -3.21 14.49 1.46
N GLN A 112 -3.03 14.96 2.70
CA GLN A 112 -2.00 15.96 3.04
C GLN A 112 -0.56 15.53 2.66
N LYS A 113 -0.33 14.25 2.32
CA LYS A 113 0.98 13.70 1.98
C LYS A 113 1.14 13.33 0.51
N SER A 114 0.09 13.28 -0.31
CA SER A 114 0.18 12.81 -1.70
C SER A 114 -1.01 13.22 -2.57
N ASP A 115 -0.76 13.98 -3.64
CA ASP A 115 -1.79 14.45 -4.59
C ASP A 115 -2.48 13.31 -5.37
N TRP A 116 -1.80 12.19 -5.59
CA TRP A 116 -2.37 11.05 -6.31
C TRP A 116 -3.34 10.21 -5.46
N TYR A 117 -3.23 10.30 -4.13
CA TYR A 117 -4.06 9.51 -3.21
C TYR A 117 -5.52 9.98 -3.23
N ALA A 118 -5.75 11.29 -3.35
CA ALA A 118 -7.07 11.90 -3.29
C ALA A 118 -8.08 11.29 -4.28
N PRO A 119 -7.82 11.25 -5.61
CA PRO A 119 -8.77 10.69 -6.56
C PRO A 119 -9.01 9.19 -6.36
N VAL A 120 -7.96 8.41 -6.03
CA VAL A 120 -8.08 6.96 -5.83
C VAL A 120 -8.91 6.65 -4.58
N ALA A 121 -8.68 7.37 -3.49
CA ALA A 121 -9.44 7.21 -2.26
C ALA A 121 -10.91 7.60 -2.44
N LEU A 122 -11.19 8.67 -3.19
CA LEU A 122 -12.55 9.07 -3.53
C LEU A 122 -13.28 8.00 -4.35
N ILE A 123 -12.64 7.46 -5.41
CA ILE A 123 -13.22 6.40 -6.24
C ILE A 123 -13.50 5.15 -5.41
N ALA A 124 -12.55 4.74 -4.55
CA ALA A 124 -12.72 3.60 -3.68
C ALA A 124 -13.85 3.79 -2.65
N ASN A 125 -13.94 4.97 -2.05
CA ASN A 125 -15.00 5.29 -1.09
C ASN A 125 -16.37 5.30 -1.77
N ALA A 126 -16.47 5.85 -2.98
CA ALA A 126 -17.68 5.80 -3.80
C ALA A 126 -18.06 4.36 -4.15
N TYR A 127 -17.08 3.52 -4.52
CA TYR A 127 -17.29 2.10 -4.79
C TYR A 127 -17.83 1.33 -3.57
N ILE A 128 -17.19 1.49 -2.41
CA ILE A 128 -17.63 0.86 -1.15
C ILE A 128 -19.06 1.32 -0.82
N LEU A 129 -19.33 2.61 -0.87
CA LEU A 129 -20.66 3.15 -0.54
C LEU A 129 -21.72 2.59 -1.50
N GLY A 130 -21.48 2.62 -2.81
CA GLY A 130 -22.42 2.13 -3.81
C GLY A 130 -22.72 0.64 -3.65
N LEU A 131 -21.67 -0.18 -3.49
CA LEU A 131 -21.83 -1.62 -3.33
C LEU A 131 -22.55 -1.97 -2.03
N LEU A 132 -22.19 -1.33 -0.91
CA LEU A 132 -22.87 -1.57 0.37
C LEU A 132 -24.30 -1.07 0.40
N MET A 133 -24.60 0.03 -0.28
CA MET A 133 -25.98 0.48 -0.45
C MET A 133 -26.82 -0.58 -1.17
N ILE A 134 -26.29 -1.19 -2.24
CA ILE A 134 -26.96 -2.31 -2.95
C ILE A 134 -27.15 -3.49 -1.99
N VAL A 135 -26.10 -3.91 -1.28
CA VAL A 135 -26.17 -5.05 -0.34
C VAL A 135 -27.22 -4.82 0.75
N ILE A 136 -27.26 -3.65 1.38
CA ILE A 136 -28.21 -3.36 2.47
C ILE A 136 -29.67 -3.45 2.01
N TRP A 137 -29.96 -2.98 0.79
CA TRP A 137 -31.33 -2.89 0.29
C TRP A 137 -31.82 -4.11 -0.46
N MET A 138 -30.92 -4.80 -1.16
CA MET A 138 -31.26 -5.97 -1.97
C MET A 138 -31.19 -7.28 -1.18
N THR A 139 -30.42 -7.36 -0.07
CA THR A 139 -30.33 -8.60 0.73
C THR A 139 -31.71 -9.01 1.27
N PRO A 140 -32.15 -10.27 1.04
CA PRO A 140 -33.46 -10.75 1.47
C PRO A 140 -33.63 -10.68 2.99
N TYR A 141 -34.85 -10.42 3.45
CA TYR A 141 -35.14 -10.30 4.88
C TYR A 141 -35.06 -11.65 5.58
N SER A 142 -34.16 -11.75 6.56
CA SER A 142 -34.15 -12.85 7.53
C SER A 142 -34.44 -12.29 8.94
N PRO A 143 -35.34 -12.90 9.74
CA PRO A 143 -35.77 -12.32 11.01
C PRO A 143 -34.68 -12.24 12.10
N TYR A 144 -33.64 -13.06 12.00
CA TYR A 144 -32.62 -13.20 13.06
C TYR A 144 -31.18 -13.00 12.58
N SER A 145 -30.93 -12.96 11.26
CA SER A 145 -29.56 -12.87 10.72
C SER A 145 -29.32 -11.69 9.79
N LEU A 146 -30.33 -10.89 9.42
CA LEU A 146 -30.15 -9.84 8.41
C LEU A 146 -29.10 -8.81 8.86
N LEU A 147 -29.20 -8.26 10.07
CA LEU A 147 -28.20 -7.32 10.59
C LEU A 147 -26.79 -7.94 10.62
N TRP A 148 -26.69 -9.20 11.04
CA TRP A 148 -25.43 -9.93 11.15
C TRP A 148 -24.80 -10.22 9.79
N GLU A 149 -25.61 -10.60 8.81
CA GLU A 149 -25.19 -10.89 7.44
C GLU A 149 -24.75 -9.61 6.72
N ILE A 150 -25.54 -8.54 6.81
CA ILE A 150 -25.18 -7.22 6.27
C ILE A 150 -23.87 -6.74 6.91
N PHE A 151 -23.70 -6.90 8.22
CA PHE A 151 -22.47 -6.51 8.92
C PHE A 151 -21.25 -7.26 8.36
N TRP A 152 -21.31 -8.59 8.24
CA TRP A 152 -20.17 -9.38 7.74
C TRP A 152 -19.88 -9.13 6.26
N LYS A 153 -20.92 -9.04 5.41
CA LYS A 153 -20.77 -8.65 3.99
C LYS A 153 -20.12 -7.26 3.89
N SER A 154 -20.55 -6.31 4.72
CA SER A 154 -19.99 -4.96 4.75
C SER A 154 -18.53 -4.94 5.20
N LEU A 155 -18.22 -5.64 6.29
CA LEU A 155 -16.87 -5.74 6.82
C LEU A 155 -15.92 -6.37 5.80
N PHE A 156 -16.35 -7.45 5.13
CA PHE A 156 -15.58 -8.12 4.10
C PHE A 156 -15.23 -7.18 2.94
N VAL A 157 -16.23 -6.49 2.36
CA VAL A 157 -16.03 -5.54 1.24
C VAL A 157 -15.06 -4.42 1.63
N ILE A 158 -15.24 -3.86 2.83
CA ILE A 158 -14.37 -2.80 3.35
C ILE A 158 -12.93 -3.30 3.49
N VAL A 159 -12.72 -4.44 4.13
CA VAL A 159 -11.38 -5.00 4.38
C VAL A 159 -10.68 -5.32 3.08
N VAL A 160 -11.36 -5.99 2.14
CA VAL A 160 -10.79 -6.37 0.83
C VAL A 160 -10.44 -5.11 0.02
N THR A 161 -11.35 -4.15 -0.09
CA THR A 161 -11.11 -2.92 -0.86
C THR A 161 -9.94 -2.12 -0.27
N ARG A 162 -9.85 -2.02 1.07
CA ARG A 162 -8.75 -1.32 1.74
C ARG A 162 -7.42 -2.05 1.61
N LEU A 163 -7.42 -3.39 1.64
CA LEU A 163 -6.24 -4.20 1.40
C LEU A 163 -5.70 -4.00 -0.03
N VAL A 164 -6.59 -3.97 -1.01
CA VAL A 164 -6.25 -3.75 -2.43
C VAL A 164 -5.62 -2.39 -2.66
N ILE A 165 -6.19 -1.32 -2.09
CA ILE A 165 -5.63 0.03 -2.17
C ILE A 165 -4.26 0.09 -1.49
N LEU A 166 -4.12 -0.51 -0.30
CA LEU A 166 -2.85 -0.59 0.41
C LEU A 166 -1.78 -1.29 -0.45
N CYS A 167 -2.16 -2.39 -1.10
CA CYS A 167 -1.31 -3.17 -1.98
C CYS A 167 -0.88 -2.37 -3.21
N ALA A 168 -1.83 -1.72 -3.91
CA ALA A 168 -1.53 -0.87 -5.06
C ALA A 168 -0.58 0.28 -4.67
N GLN A 169 -0.79 0.90 -3.51
CA GLN A 169 0.07 1.96 -3.00
C GLN A 169 1.48 1.47 -2.66
N LEU A 170 1.59 0.30 -2.04
CA LEU A 170 2.87 -0.32 -1.75
C LEU A 170 3.66 -0.56 -3.04
N LEU A 171 3.01 -1.11 -4.06
CA LEU A 171 3.62 -1.41 -5.36
C LEU A 171 4.07 -0.14 -6.08
N LEU A 172 3.20 0.86 -6.21
CA LEU A 172 3.54 2.12 -6.88
C LEU A 172 4.67 2.86 -6.16
N ARG A 173 4.68 2.83 -4.82
CA ARG A 173 5.75 3.45 -4.02
C ARG A 173 7.10 2.75 -4.22
N VAL A 174 7.10 1.43 -4.39
CA VAL A 174 8.33 0.66 -4.69
C VAL A 174 8.78 0.90 -6.13
N GLY A 175 7.85 0.92 -7.09
CA GLY A 175 8.15 1.20 -8.50
C GLY A 175 8.84 2.55 -8.69
N ALA A 176 8.34 3.61 -8.05
CA ALA A 176 8.87 4.96 -8.17
C ALA A 176 10.34 5.13 -7.71
N GLN A 177 10.87 4.18 -6.93
CA GLN A 177 12.26 4.23 -6.45
C GLN A 177 13.23 3.45 -7.34
N HIS A 178 12.75 2.74 -8.37
CA HIS A 178 13.54 1.80 -9.15
C HIS A 178 13.42 2.08 -10.66
N SER A 179 14.06 1.25 -11.49
CA SER A 179 14.10 1.43 -12.94
C SER A 179 12.71 1.45 -13.60
N GLU A 180 12.65 2.00 -14.81
CA GLU A 180 11.40 2.14 -15.58
C GLU A 180 10.67 0.80 -15.78
N THR A 181 11.42 -0.30 -15.95
CA THR A 181 10.87 -1.66 -16.07
C THR A 181 10.15 -2.10 -14.79
N VAL A 182 10.73 -1.83 -13.61
CA VAL A 182 10.10 -2.18 -12.32
C VAL A 182 8.84 -1.34 -12.09
N THR A 183 8.85 -0.08 -12.51
CA THR A 183 7.66 0.79 -12.45
C THR A 183 6.51 0.23 -13.31
N ARG A 184 6.79 -0.16 -14.56
CA ARG A 184 5.79 -0.76 -15.46
C ARG A 184 5.24 -2.07 -14.88
N PHE A 185 6.11 -2.91 -14.33
CA PHE A 185 5.71 -4.16 -13.69
C PHE A 185 4.83 -3.94 -12.45
N ALA A 186 5.21 -2.99 -11.58
CA ALA A 186 4.44 -2.61 -10.39
C ALA A 186 3.07 -2.04 -10.78
N PHE A 187 2.99 -1.25 -11.84
CA PHE A 187 1.73 -0.76 -12.39
C PHE A 187 0.81 -1.90 -12.84
N VAL A 188 1.29 -2.83 -13.66
CA VAL A 188 0.49 -4.00 -14.11
C VAL A 188 0.01 -4.82 -12.92
N THR A 189 0.90 -5.07 -11.94
CA THR A 189 0.55 -5.80 -10.72
C THR A 189 -0.51 -5.06 -9.91
N SER A 190 -0.44 -3.72 -9.83
CA SER A 190 -1.46 -2.90 -9.15
C SER A 190 -2.82 -2.97 -9.84
N VAL A 191 -2.87 -2.99 -11.18
CA VAL A 191 -4.11 -3.14 -11.95
C VAL A 191 -4.72 -4.52 -11.70
N LEU A 192 -3.89 -5.57 -11.71
CA LEU A 192 -4.33 -6.92 -11.35
C LEU A 192 -4.83 -7.00 -9.91
N ALA A 193 -4.21 -6.30 -8.96
CA ALA A 193 -4.68 -6.24 -7.58
C ALA A 193 -6.06 -5.57 -7.46
N VAL A 194 -6.28 -4.46 -8.19
CA VAL A 194 -7.59 -3.80 -8.26
C VAL A 194 -8.64 -4.73 -8.88
N LEU A 195 -8.30 -5.37 -9.99
CA LEU A 195 -9.19 -6.33 -10.64
C LEU A 195 -9.52 -7.50 -9.73
N SER A 196 -8.52 -8.07 -9.04
CA SER A 196 -8.71 -9.13 -8.04
C SER A 196 -9.64 -8.66 -6.92
N GLY A 197 -9.43 -7.46 -6.39
CA GLY A 197 -10.31 -6.84 -5.40
C GLY A 197 -11.77 -6.81 -5.85
N ILE A 198 -12.03 -6.27 -7.04
CA ILE A 198 -13.36 -6.17 -7.62
C ILE A 198 -13.98 -7.55 -7.83
N LEU A 199 -13.21 -8.54 -8.31
CA LEU A 199 -13.70 -9.91 -8.51
C LEU A 199 -14.02 -10.64 -7.20
N PHE A 200 -13.42 -10.25 -6.08
CA PHE A 200 -13.77 -10.85 -4.79
C PHE A 200 -14.93 -10.12 -4.11
N THR A 201 -15.14 -8.84 -4.37
CA THR A 201 -16.25 -8.06 -3.77
C THR A 201 -17.51 -8.07 -4.62
N ALA A 202 -17.42 -8.26 -5.94
CA ALA A 202 -18.59 -8.30 -6.84
C ALA A 202 -19.59 -9.42 -6.50
N PRO A 203 -19.20 -10.66 -6.13
CA PRO A 203 -20.13 -11.71 -5.74
C PRO A 203 -21.04 -11.30 -4.59
N VAL A 204 -20.55 -10.47 -3.66
CA VAL A 204 -21.34 -9.97 -2.53
C VAL A 204 -22.54 -9.15 -3.01
N GLY A 205 -22.36 -8.36 -4.07
CA GLY A 205 -23.45 -7.61 -4.69
C GLY A 205 -24.37 -8.50 -5.54
N ILE A 206 -23.82 -9.47 -6.27
CA ILE A 206 -24.57 -10.40 -7.14
C ILE A 206 -25.47 -11.32 -6.31
N ASP A 207 -24.96 -11.84 -5.20
CA ASP A 207 -25.68 -12.67 -4.23
C ASP A 207 -26.88 -11.92 -3.63
N ALA A 208 -26.80 -10.58 -3.52
CA ALA A 208 -27.93 -9.76 -3.08
C ALA A 208 -29.11 -9.76 -4.09
N PHE A 209 -28.90 -10.17 -5.34
CA PHE A 209 -29.95 -10.36 -6.34
C PHE A 209 -30.38 -11.84 -6.49
N GLU A 210 -29.94 -12.73 -5.58
CA GLU A 210 -30.18 -14.19 -5.65
C GLU A 210 -29.67 -14.84 -6.94
N LEU A 211 -28.68 -14.21 -7.59
CA LEU A 211 -28.05 -14.74 -8.78
C LEU A 211 -26.91 -15.67 -8.41
N ASN A 212 -26.94 -16.90 -8.92
CA ASN A 212 -25.87 -17.86 -8.69
C ASN A 212 -24.59 -17.46 -9.45
N VAL A 213 -23.46 -17.47 -8.75
CA VAL A 213 -22.14 -17.19 -9.33
C VAL A 213 -21.55 -18.52 -9.83
N PRO A 214 -21.33 -18.68 -11.15
CA PRO A 214 -20.87 -19.96 -11.70
C PRO A 214 -19.44 -20.29 -11.24
N ASP A 215 -19.11 -21.59 -11.11
CA ASP A 215 -17.76 -22.05 -10.71
C ASP A 215 -16.62 -21.49 -11.57
N MET A 216 -16.90 -21.24 -12.86
CA MET A 216 -15.94 -20.63 -13.77
C MET A 216 -15.47 -19.26 -13.28
N TYR A 217 -16.37 -18.48 -12.66
CA TYR A 217 -16.04 -17.19 -12.07
C TYR A 217 -14.99 -17.34 -10.97
N TRP A 218 -15.21 -18.26 -10.02
CA TRP A 218 -14.29 -18.49 -8.90
C TRP A 218 -12.92 -18.97 -9.37
N LYS A 219 -12.86 -19.78 -10.43
CA LYS A 219 -11.60 -20.19 -11.07
C LYS A 219 -10.85 -18.98 -11.62
N ILE A 220 -11.54 -18.09 -12.33
CA ILE A 220 -10.94 -16.87 -12.90
C ILE A 220 -10.48 -15.92 -11.79
N ALA A 221 -11.32 -15.68 -10.78
CA ALA A 221 -11.00 -14.82 -9.64
C ALA A 221 -9.76 -15.32 -8.88
N THR A 222 -9.70 -16.63 -8.63
CA THR A 222 -8.56 -17.28 -7.98
C THR A 222 -7.30 -17.21 -8.83
N ALA A 223 -7.39 -17.46 -10.14
CA ALA A 223 -6.26 -17.36 -11.05
C ALA A 223 -5.66 -15.94 -11.07
N ILE A 224 -6.52 -14.91 -11.13
CA ILE A 224 -6.09 -13.51 -11.07
C ILE A 224 -5.46 -13.19 -9.72
N LEU A 225 -6.02 -13.68 -8.60
CA LEU A 225 -5.45 -13.49 -7.26
C LEU A 225 -4.07 -14.13 -7.12
N ILE A 226 -3.88 -15.35 -7.63
CA ILE A 226 -2.57 -16.02 -7.64
C ILE A 226 -1.58 -15.22 -8.49
N LEU A 227 -1.99 -14.72 -9.66
CA LEU A 227 -1.15 -13.88 -10.51
C LEU A 227 -0.77 -12.56 -9.81
N THR A 228 -1.69 -11.93 -9.10
CA THR A 228 -1.42 -10.76 -8.26
C THR A 228 -0.43 -11.09 -7.14
N ALA A 229 -0.63 -12.20 -6.43
CA ALA A 229 0.26 -12.65 -5.35
C ALA A 229 1.67 -12.94 -5.88
N LEU A 230 1.79 -13.53 -7.07
CA LEU A 230 3.05 -13.74 -7.76
C LEU A 230 3.74 -12.40 -8.07
N GLY A 231 3.01 -11.45 -8.67
CA GLY A 231 3.56 -10.12 -8.98
C GLY A 231 4.02 -9.36 -7.73
N LEU A 232 3.25 -9.45 -6.64
CA LEU A 232 3.62 -8.92 -5.33
C LEU A 232 4.90 -9.57 -4.79
N SER A 233 4.96 -10.90 -4.81
CA SER A 233 6.11 -11.66 -4.33
C SER A 233 7.38 -11.28 -5.09
N ILE A 234 7.31 -11.23 -6.43
CA ILE A 234 8.44 -10.79 -7.29
C ILE A 234 8.86 -9.37 -6.93
N THR A 235 7.91 -8.44 -6.78
CA THR A 235 8.21 -7.05 -6.44
C THR A 235 8.88 -6.92 -5.06
N LEU A 236 8.43 -7.70 -4.08
CA LEU A 236 9.01 -7.73 -2.74
C LEU A 236 10.41 -8.35 -2.73
N LEU A 237 10.64 -9.41 -3.50
CA LEU A 237 11.95 -10.05 -3.65
C LEU A 237 12.96 -9.11 -4.31
N LEU A 238 12.57 -8.44 -5.40
CA LEU A 238 13.42 -7.46 -6.07
C LEU A 238 13.78 -6.31 -5.13
N ARG A 239 12.80 -5.76 -4.40
CA ARG A 239 13.05 -4.73 -3.40
C ARG A 239 14.00 -5.21 -2.29
N TRP A 240 13.83 -6.44 -1.82
CA TRP A 240 14.69 -6.99 -0.77
C TRP A 240 16.13 -7.15 -1.27
N PHE A 241 16.31 -7.65 -2.49
CA PHE A 241 17.60 -7.81 -3.14
C PHE A 241 18.31 -6.46 -3.34
N PHE A 242 17.70 -5.50 -4.03
CA PHE A 242 18.31 -4.17 -4.25
C PHE A 242 18.49 -3.37 -2.95
N GLY A 243 17.58 -3.54 -1.99
CA GLY A 243 17.69 -2.89 -0.69
C GLY A 243 18.81 -3.45 0.19
N ALA A 244 19.37 -4.64 -0.10
CA ALA A 244 20.53 -5.16 0.60
C ALA A 244 21.79 -4.35 0.25
N ASP A 245 21.99 -4.07 -1.04
CA ASP A 245 23.11 -3.27 -1.55
C ASP A 245 23.08 -1.85 -0.99
N GLU A 246 21.91 -1.20 -0.96
CA GLU A 246 21.75 0.12 -0.36
C GLU A 246 22.08 0.13 1.15
N ARG A 247 21.72 -0.93 1.88
CA ARG A 247 22.05 -1.05 3.31
C ARG A 247 23.54 -1.28 3.53
N GLU A 248 24.22 -1.97 2.61
CA GLU A 248 25.68 -2.15 2.66
C GLU A 248 26.41 -0.86 2.33
N ALA A 249 26.00 -0.16 1.28
CA ALA A 249 26.52 1.17 0.93
C ALA A 249 26.29 2.18 2.07
N ALA A 250 25.12 2.18 2.70
CA ALA A 250 24.83 3.05 3.84
C ALA A 250 25.68 2.71 5.07
N ARG A 251 25.97 1.43 5.31
CA ARG A 251 26.91 1.00 6.37
C ARG A 251 28.34 1.43 6.05
N ALA A 252 28.79 1.26 4.80
CA ALA A 252 30.11 1.71 4.35
C ALA A 252 30.27 3.24 4.48
N ALA A 253 29.24 4.01 4.10
CA ALA A 253 29.25 5.48 4.22
C ALA A 253 29.28 5.96 5.69
N ARG A 254 28.60 5.25 6.61
CA ARG A 254 28.68 5.53 8.05
C ARG A 254 30.06 5.18 8.61
N GLY A 255 30.64 4.06 8.19
CA GLY A 255 32.03 3.70 8.53
C GLY A 255 33.04 4.74 8.05
N ALA A 256 32.90 5.21 6.80
CA ALA A 256 33.77 6.26 6.24
C ALA A 256 33.63 7.61 6.98
N ARG A 257 32.43 7.98 7.46
CA ARG A 257 32.23 9.18 8.28
C ARG A 257 32.81 9.07 9.69
N GLN A 258 32.94 7.87 10.25
CA GLN A 258 33.59 7.66 11.55
C GLN A 258 35.12 7.66 11.47
N VAL A 259 35.70 7.43 10.28
CA VAL A 259 37.15 7.42 10.04
C VAL A 259 37.62 8.72 9.35
N GLY A 260 36.72 9.65 9.04
CA GLY A 260 37.07 10.98 8.52
C GLY A 260 37.88 11.79 9.54
N PRO A 261 38.93 12.53 9.12
CA PRO A 261 39.83 13.24 10.03
C PRO A 261 39.04 14.25 10.86
N ALA A 262 39.20 14.19 12.18
CA ALA A 262 38.64 15.17 13.10
C ALA A 262 38.99 16.58 12.58
N PRO A 263 38.02 17.46 12.33
CA PRO A 263 38.32 18.83 11.97
C PRO A 263 39.02 19.45 13.16
N TYR A 264 40.32 19.70 13.00
CA TYR A 264 41.12 20.47 13.93
C TYR A 264 40.45 21.85 14.05
N VAL A 265 39.71 22.05 15.13
CA VAL A 265 39.09 23.34 15.46
C VAL A 265 40.23 24.29 15.77
N ALA A 266 40.66 25.05 14.76
CA ALA A 266 41.55 26.18 14.96
C ALA A 266 40.79 27.21 15.80
N GLN A 267 41.07 27.21 17.10
CA GLN A 267 40.57 28.17 18.07
C GLN A 267 41.16 29.55 17.73
N GLN A 268 40.38 30.32 16.97
CA GLN A 268 40.71 31.67 16.53
C GLN A 268 40.67 32.63 17.73
N SER A 269 41.83 32.79 18.36
CA SER A 269 42.06 33.71 19.48
C SER A 269 42.23 35.13 18.93
N ARG A 270 41.18 35.96 19.05
CA ARG A 270 41.15 37.34 18.58
C ARG A 270 41.50 38.29 19.74
N GLY A 271 42.76 38.75 19.75
CA GLY A 271 43.18 40.10 20.14
C GLY A 271 43.16 40.50 21.62
N ARG A 272 44.34 40.51 22.26
CA ARG A 272 44.73 41.57 23.21
C ARG A 272 46.23 41.84 23.09
N ALA A 273 46.56 43.08 22.73
CA ALA A 273 47.91 43.59 22.64
C ALA A 273 48.39 44.04 24.03
N GLU A 274 49.64 43.72 24.41
CA GLU A 274 50.53 44.56 25.22
C GLU A 274 51.96 43.96 25.32
N GLN A 275 52.92 44.67 24.71
CA GLN A 275 54.31 45.01 25.11
C GLN A 275 55.37 43.96 25.60
N HIS A 276 56.47 43.87 24.81
CA HIS A 276 57.93 43.82 25.14
C HIS A 276 58.53 42.66 26.02
N PRO A 277 59.88 42.43 26.06
CA PRO A 277 60.79 41.94 25.01
C PRO A 277 61.69 40.72 25.43
N GLN A 278 62.41 40.16 24.45
CA GLN A 278 63.69 39.39 24.53
C GLN A 278 63.87 38.23 25.55
N ALA A 279 64.11 37.01 25.02
CA ALA A 279 65.24 36.15 25.46
C ALA A 279 65.52 34.99 24.46
N LEU A 280 66.81 34.74 24.28
CA LEU A 280 67.50 33.66 23.54
C LEU A 280 67.00 32.22 23.80
N ALA A 281 67.02 31.37 22.76
CA ALA A 281 67.62 30.01 22.71
C ALA A 281 67.04 29.21 21.52
N GLN A 282 67.80 28.97 20.45
CA GLN A 282 68.45 27.69 20.09
C GLN A 282 67.50 26.52 19.73
N HIS A 283 67.47 26.16 18.44
CA HIS A 283 67.53 24.83 17.76
C HIS A 283 67.16 23.53 18.53
N PRO A 284 66.77 22.39 17.87
CA PRO A 284 66.83 22.07 16.44
C PRO A 284 65.59 21.29 15.86
N ALA A 285 65.56 21.12 14.53
CA ALA A 285 64.90 20.01 13.82
C ALA A 285 65.76 18.72 13.93
N PRO A 286 65.50 17.55 13.29
CA PRO A 286 64.37 17.10 12.46
C PRO A 286 63.90 15.65 12.82
N ALA A 287 62.89 15.11 12.12
CA ALA A 287 62.89 13.72 11.63
C ALA A 287 61.64 13.43 10.78
N GLN A 288 61.84 13.32 9.47
CA GLN A 288 60.94 12.58 8.58
C GLN A 288 61.03 11.08 8.94
N GLN A 289 59.88 10.44 9.20
CA GLN A 289 59.81 8.99 9.26
C GLN A 289 59.24 8.44 7.95
N GLN A 290 60.10 7.66 7.30
CA GLN A 290 59.89 6.86 6.11
C GLN A 290 58.96 5.65 6.40
N PRO A 291 58.30 5.07 5.37
CA PRO A 291 57.36 3.95 5.53
C PRO A 291 58.10 2.62 5.70
N ALA A 292 57.63 1.77 6.62
CA ALA A 292 58.14 0.40 6.79
C ALA A 292 57.39 -0.62 5.90
N PRO A 293 58.05 -1.72 5.46
CA PRO A 293 57.53 -2.65 4.46
C PRO A 293 56.64 -3.75 5.06
N ALA A 294 55.79 -4.30 4.18
CA ALA A 294 54.90 -5.44 4.44
C ALA A 294 55.65 -6.73 4.85
N PRO A 295 55.04 -7.56 5.72
CA PRO A 295 55.32 -9.00 5.78
C PRO A 295 54.31 -9.81 4.95
N ALA A 296 54.82 -10.90 4.40
CA ALA A 296 54.25 -11.86 3.46
C ALA A 296 53.04 -12.68 3.99
N PRO A 297 52.30 -13.40 3.11
CA PRO A 297 51.14 -14.20 3.47
C PRO A 297 51.54 -15.51 4.18
N GLN A 298 50.86 -15.84 5.27
CA GLN A 298 50.94 -17.17 5.89
C GLN A 298 50.07 -18.18 5.13
N PRO A 299 50.61 -19.39 4.83
CA PRO A 299 49.86 -20.47 4.19
C PRO A 299 48.96 -21.22 5.17
N ALA A 300 47.86 -21.74 4.63
CA ALA A 300 46.86 -22.57 5.29
C ALA A 300 47.41 -23.89 5.83
N PRO A 301 46.79 -24.45 6.88
CA PRO A 301 46.66 -25.89 7.04
C PRO A 301 45.24 -26.35 6.65
N ALA A 302 45.21 -27.31 5.74
CA ALA A 302 44.05 -28.12 5.42
C ALA A 302 43.62 -28.96 6.65
N GLN A 303 42.34 -28.90 7.00
CA GLN A 303 41.63 -29.95 7.74
C GLN A 303 40.46 -30.39 6.86
N GLN A 304 40.67 -31.46 6.10
CA GLN A 304 40.23 -32.82 6.41
C GLN A 304 38.74 -33.04 6.09
N GLN A 305 38.55 -33.56 4.87
CA GLN A 305 37.43 -34.39 4.47
C GLN A 305 37.19 -35.49 5.51
N GLN A 306 35.94 -35.61 5.98
CA GLN A 306 35.45 -36.84 6.62
C GLN A 306 33.97 -37.06 6.28
N GLN A 307 33.77 -37.77 5.18
CA GLN A 307 32.74 -38.79 4.95
C GLN A 307 33.50 -39.99 4.36
N PRO A 308 33.08 -41.27 4.50
CA PRO A 308 31.81 -41.81 5.00
C PRO A 308 31.98 -43.00 5.99
N ALA A 309 30.91 -43.42 6.69
CA ALA A 309 30.54 -44.84 6.87
C ALA A 309 29.22 -45.01 7.68
N PRO A 310 28.39 -46.02 7.35
CA PRO A 310 27.05 -46.24 7.89
C PRO A 310 27.03 -47.18 9.11
N ALA A 311 26.03 -47.02 9.98
CA ALA A 311 25.69 -47.98 11.05
C ALA A 311 24.14 -48.04 11.24
N PRO A 312 23.61 -49.15 11.79
CA PRO A 312 22.46 -49.85 11.20
C PRO A 312 21.08 -49.37 11.65
N ARG A 313 20.12 -49.54 10.74
CA ARG A 313 18.68 -49.43 10.95
C ARG A 313 18.17 -50.61 11.78
N GLN A 314 17.44 -50.32 12.86
CA GLN A 314 16.44 -51.22 13.44
C GLN A 314 15.08 -50.52 13.42
N GLY A 315 14.05 -51.32 13.12
CA GLY A 315 12.82 -50.91 12.43
C GLY A 315 11.95 -49.85 13.10
N LEU A 316 11.17 -49.14 12.27
CA LEU A 316 9.71 -49.14 12.29
C LEU A 316 9.17 -48.42 11.01
N PRO A 317 7.93 -48.70 10.57
CA PRO A 317 7.55 -48.74 9.15
C PRO A 317 7.25 -47.37 8.49
N PRO A 318 7.44 -47.25 7.16
CA PRO A 318 7.26 -46.01 6.40
C PRO A 318 5.81 -45.78 5.92
N GLN A 319 5.26 -44.61 6.22
CA GLN A 319 4.19 -44.00 5.42
C GLN A 319 4.81 -43.45 4.13
N GLY A 320 4.51 -44.13 3.02
CA GLY A 320 5.03 -43.83 1.70
C GLY A 320 4.40 -42.58 1.09
N GLN A 321 5.25 -41.60 0.86
CA GLN A 321 5.07 -40.50 -0.06
C GLN A 321 5.56 -40.95 -1.43
N ALA A 322 4.73 -40.88 -2.47
CA ALA A 322 5.15 -41.10 -3.85
C ALA A 322 4.54 -40.02 -4.74
N GLY A 323 5.41 -39.17 -5.29
CA GLY A 323 5.12 -38.35 -6.45
C GLY A 323 5.51 -39.08 -7.73
N GLY A 324 4.75 -38.81 -8.80
CA GLY A 324 5.26 -38.72 -10.18
C GLY A 324 5.89 -39.97 -10.80
N ALA A 325 5.07 -40.97 -11.12
CA ALA A 325 5.29 -41.88 -12.26
C ALA A 325 3.90 -42.25 -12.79
N SER A 326 3.73 -42.26 -14.12
CA SER A 326 2.51 -42.58 -14.90
C SER A 326 1.35 -43.18 -14.09
N GLY A 327 0.31 -42.36 -13.89
CA GLY A 327 -0.78 -42.55 -12.90
C GLY A 327 -1.63 -43.81 -13.06
N LEU A 328 -1.05 -44.95 -12.72
CA LEU A 328 -1.79 -46.17 -12.38
C LEU A 328 -2.26 -46.03 -10.95
N LEU A 329 -3.58 -45.89 -10.76
CA LEU A 329 -4.20 -45.89 -9.44
C LEU A 329 -3.84 -47.21 -8.71
N PRO A 330 -3.60 -47.17 -7.38
CA PRO A 330 -3.31 -48.37 -6.62
C PRO A 330 -4.46 -49.38 -6.76
N TRP A 331 -4.12 -50.66 -6.91
CA TRP A 331 -5.11 -51.72 -7.12
C TRP A 331 -6.08 -51.81 -5.92
N PRO A 332 -7.40 -51.84 -6.14
CA PRO A 332 -8.36 -51.91 -5.04
C PRO A 332 -8.24 -53.20 -4.22
N THR A 333 -8.52 -53.11 -2.92
CA THR A 333 -8.53 -54.24 -1.98
C THR A 333 -9.89 -54.35 -1.29
N PHE A 334 -10.23 -55.55 -0.85
CA PHE A 334 -11.35 -55.82 0.07
C PHE A 334 -11.07 -55.19 1.45
N ALA A 335 -12.10 -55.11 2.30
CA ALA A 335 -11.96 -54.62 3.68
C ALA A 335 -10.99 -55.48 4.54
N ASP A 336 -10.75 -56.74 4.14
CA ASP A 336 -9.78 -57.65 4.77
C ASP A 336 -8.35 -57.50 4.22
N GLY A 337 -8.12 -56.57 3.29
CA GLY A 337 -6.81 -56.29 2.67
C GLY A 337 -6.44 -57.19 1.50
N ARG A 338 -7.27 -58.18 1.12
CA ARG A 338 -7.00 -58.99 -0.07
C ARG A 338 -7.24 -58.17 -1.35
N PRO A 339 -6.43 -58.35 -2.42
CA PRO A 339 -6.67 -57.66 -3.69
C PRO A 339 -7.94 -58.18 -4.37
N ILE A 340 -8.67 -57.28 -5.04
CA ILE A 340 -9.84 -57.67 -5.85
C ILE A 340 -9.35 -58.47 -7.07
N PRO A 341 -10.04 -59.54 -7.50
CA PRO A 341 -9.68 -60.27 -8.70
C PRO A 341 -9.70 -59.38 -9.95
N ALA A 342 -8.80 -59.65 -10.89
CA ALA A 342 -8.84 -59.01 -12.21
C ALA A 342 -9.88 -59.71 -13.10
N GLY A 343 -10.70 -58.92 -13.77
CA GLY A 343 -11.59 -59.39 -14.82
C GLY A 343 -10.84 -59.77 -16.10
N PRO A 344 -11.55 -60.29 -17.12
CA PRO A 344 -10.96 -60.65 -18.42
C PRO A 344 -10.29 -59.47 -19.16
N ASP A 345 -10.71 -58.25 -18.85
CA ASP A 345 -10.21 -56.98 -19.38
C ASP A 345 -9.00 -56.42 -18.59
N GLY A 346 -8.57 -57.13 -17.53
CA GLY A 346 -7.48 -56.68 -16.66
C GLY A 346 -7.86 -55.54 -15.71
N GLN A 347 -9.15 -55.19 -15.59
CA GLN A 347 -9.67 -54.24 -14.60
C GLN A 347 -10.13 -54.96 -13.33
N PRO A 348 -10.20 -54.29 -12.17
CA PRO A 348 -10.71 -54.89 -10.94
C PRO A 348 -12.21 -55.24 -11.07
N ASP A 349 -12.56 -56.49 -10.76
CA ASP A 349 -13.93 -56.99 -10.80
C ASP A 349 -14.72 -56.59 -9.53
N PHE A 350 -15.51 -55.52 -9.62
CA PHE A 350 -16.36 -55.04 -8.52
C PHE A 350 -17.68 -55.83 -8.35
N SER A 351 -17.94 -56.86 -9.17
CA SER A 351 -19.17 -57.67 -9.06
C SER A 351 -19.11 -58.71 -7.93
N VAL A 352 -17.92 -58.96 -7.37
CA VAL A 352 -17.73 -59.92 -6.29
C VAL A 352 -18.34 -59.43 -4.95
N PRO A 353 -19.02 -60.31 -4.19
CA PRO A 353 -19.57 -59.94 -2.88
C PRO A 353 -18.49 -59.39 -1.94
N GLY A 354 -18.72 -58.19 -1.40
CA GLY A 354 -17.81 -57.52 -0.47
C GLY A 354 -16.82 -56.55 -1.11
N ALA A 355 -16.86 -56.34 -2.43
CA ALA A 355 -16.07 -55.31 -3.09
C ALA A 355 -16.53 -53.88 -2.68
N PRO A 356 -15.60 -52.93 -2.49
CA PRO A 356 -15.93 -51.53 -2.28
C PRO A 356 -16.64 -50.93 -3.51
N ARG A 357 -17.58 -50.02 -3.29
CA ARG A 357 -18.27 -49.33 -4.41
C ARG A 357 -17.27 -48.53 -5.23
N PRO A 358 -17.33 -48.60 -6.57
CA PRO A 358 -16.39 -47.89 -7.41
C PRO A 358 -16.52 -46.36 -7.23
N PRO A 359 -15.43 -45.61 -7.35
CA PRO A 359 -15.36 -44.19 -6.98
C PRO A 359 -16.23 -43.25 -7.84
N HIS A 360 -16.74 -43.70 -8.99
CA HIS A 360 -17.64 -42.91 -9.84
C HIS A 360 -19.12 -43.03 -9.44
N LEU A 361 -19.46 -43.87 -8.47
CA LEU A 361 -20.82 -44.07 -7.94
C LEU A 361 -20.98 -43.58 -6.49
N GLN A 362 -20.00 -42.86 -5.94
CA GLN A 362 -20.04 -42.30 -4.58
C GLN A 362 -20.43 -40.83 -4.57
#